data_AF-A0A1J4J5E4-F1
#
_entry.id   AF-A0A1J4J5E4-F1
#
_cell.length_a   1.000
_cell.length_b   1.000
_cell.length_c   1.000
_cell.angle_alpha   90.00
_cell.angle_beta   90.00
_cell.angle_gamma   90.00
#
_symmetry.space_group_name_H-M   'P 1'
#
loop_
_entity.id
_entity.type
_entity.pdbx_description
1 polymer ?
#
loop_
_entity_poly.entity_id
_entity_poly.type
_entity_poly.pdbx_seq_one_letter_code
_entity_poly.pdbx_strand_id
1 'polypeptide(L)'
;MRSLFNKITQFPEYHNMDGALEDALRAQVKEKAEFDAAQGQAYSEFSRKQTNESVSEVLFKIDEQLKSVQDAQKASNEALPKVRSELTRLRPLNDEIRNKKKNRDAIKTRSEKSAKAADRAEAKLETLRVKNPSSPDFTRAQDDYDQCLRQKQADITALEEREAVLVTETKEYKKELFKVVIAALGQFVSAKQQSAASLVSIGDQISELGGQIPPYDDPSIEVLQTQLQAYRSEPLE
;
A
#
# COMPACT_ATOMS: atom_id res chain seq x y z
N MET A 1 -12.06 16.96 -14.63
CA MET A 1 -11.15 16.39 -15.64
C MET A 1 -10.25 15.26 -15.07
N ARG A 2 -10.82 14.23 -14.42
CA ARG A 2 -10.05 13.08 -13.88
C ARG A 2 -10.10 11.81 -14.77
N SER A 3 -10.77 11.87 -15.93
CA SER A 3 -11.16 10.68 -16.71
C SER A 3 -10.18 10.29 -17.84
N LEU A 4 -9.35 11.22 -18.33
CA LEU A 4 -8.46 10.94 -19.47
C LEU A 4 -7.11 10.33 -19.05
N PHE A 5 -6.57 10.68 -17.87
CA PHE A 5 -5.29 10.16 -17.39
C PHE A 5 -5.37 8.74 -16.81
N ASN A 6 -6.54 8.32 -16.32
CA ASN A 6 -6.75 6.94 -15.86
C ASN A 6 -6.69 5.89 -16.98
N LYS A 7 -6.72 6.30 -18.26
CA LYS A 7 -6.52 5.40 -19.41
C LYS A 7 -5.06 5.16 -19.75
N ILE A 8 -4.14 5.99 -19.24
CA ILE A 8 -2.70 5.87 -19.49
C ILE A 8 -2.05 4.93 -18.46
N THR A 9 -2.63 4.83 -17.25
CA THR A 9 -2.15 3.92 -16.21
C THR A 9 -2.77 2.53 -16.35
N GLN A 10 -1.97 1.54 -16.74
CA GLN A 10 -2.41 0.14 -16.93
C GLN A 10 -2.69 -0.60 -15.60
N PHE A 11 -2.62 0.10 -14.46
CA PHE A 11 -2.96 -0.41 -13.12
C PHE A 11 -3.22 0.75 -12.12
N PRO A 12 -4.35 1.48 -12.26
CA PRO A 12 -4.61 2.70 -11.48
C PRO A 12 -4.70 2.44 -9.96
N GLU A 13 -5.20 1.29 -9.54
CA GLU A 13 -5.30 0.90 -8.13
C GLU A 13 -3.92 0.83 -7.47
N TYR A 14 -2.93 0.27 -8.18
CA TYR A 14 -1.56 0.22 -7.69
C TYR A 14 -0.97 1.63 -7.54
N HIS A 15 -1.20 2.52 -8.49
CA HIS A 15 -0.66 3.89 -8.41
C HIS A 15 -1.29 4.69 -7.27
N ASN A 16 -2.59 4.53 -7.04
CA ASN A 16 -3.26 5.15 -5.89
C ASN A 16 -2.70 4.62 -4.57
N MET A 17 -2.47 3.31 -4.48
CA MET A 17 -1.86 2.67 -3.31
C MET A 17 -0.43 3.17 -3.08
N ASP A 18 0.42 3.19 -4.10
CA ASP A 18 1.82 3.65 -3.99
C ASP A 18 1.90 5.14 -3.60
N GLY A 19 1.02 5.97 -4.17
CA GLY A 19 0.89 7.38 -3.78
C GLY A 19 0.48 7.55 -2.31
N ALA A 20 -0.54 6.80 -1.86
CA ALA A 20 -0.98 6.83 -0.46
C ALA A 20 0.11 6.35 0.51
N LEU A 21 0.88 5.33 0.12
CA LEU A 21 2.02 4.84 0.91
C LEU A 21 3.14 5.88 0.98
N GLU A 22 3.41 6.60 -0.11
CA GLU A 22 4.40 7.68 -0.13
C GLU A 22 3.99 8.86 0.75
N ASP A 23 2.73 9.27 0.69
CA ASP A 23 2.20 10.33 1.56
C ASP A 23 2.27 9.92 3.04
N ALA A 24 1.93 8.67 3.34
CA ALA A 24 2.04 8.13 4.70
C ALA A 24 3.50 8.09 5.19
N LEU A 25 4.46 7.72 4.34
CA LEU A 25 5.89 7.77 4.67
C LEU A 25 6.37 9.19 4.96
N ARG A 26 5.93 10.18 4.17
CA ARG A 26 6.25 11.59 4.41
C ARG A 26 5.67 12.09 5.74
N ALA A 27 4.41 11.74 6.03
CA ALA A 27 3.76 12.09 7.29
C ALA A 27 4.51 11.50 8.49
N GLN A 28 4.94 10.23 8.40
CA GLN A 28 5.70 9.57 9.45
C GLN A 28 7.07 10.21 9.69
N VAL A 29 7.78 10.62 8.63
CA VAL A 29 9.04 11.35 8.76
C VAL A 29 8.83 12.70 9.46
N LYS A 30 7.76 13.42 9.11
CA LYS A 30 7.39 14.68 9.74
C LYS A 30 7.04 14.49 11.22
N GLU A 31 6.20 13.51 11.55
CA GLU A 31 5.82 13.17 12.92
C GLU A 31 7.05 12.87 13.78
N LYS A 32 7.99 12.08 13.26
CA LYS A 32 9.26 11.80 13.94
C LYS A 32 10.07 13.07 14.19
N ALA A 33 10.20 13.94 13.19
CA ALA A 33 10.95 15.19 13.33
C ALA A 33 10.31 16.13 14.36
N GLU A 34 8.98 16.22 14.39
CA GLU A 34 8.23 17.00 15.37
C GLU A 34 8.39 16.43 16.79
N PHE A 35 8.37 15.10 16.93
CA PHE A 35 8.64 14.43 18.20
C PHE A 35 10.06 14.72 18.70
N ASP A 36 11.08 14.56 17.85
CA ASP A 36 12.48 14.81 18.19
C ASP A 36 12.71 16.29 18.56
N ALA A 37 12.01 17.22 17.92
CA ALA A 37 12.08 18.64 18.24
C ALA A 37 11.45 18.97 19.61
N ALA A 38 10.36 18.30 19.99
CA ALA A 38 9.66 18.54 21.25
C ALA A 38 10.34 17.86 22.45
N GLN A 39 10.74 16.59 22.28
CA GLN A 39 11.20 15.72 23.38
C GLN A 39 12.71 15.47 23.38
N GLY A 40 13.44 15.98 22.39
CA GLY A 40 14.90 15.88 22.32
C GLY A 40 15.59 16.94 23.18
N GLN A 41 16.50 17.69 22.55
CA GLN A 41 17.37 18.65 23.25
C GLN A 41 16.60 19.68 24.09
N ALA A 42 15.44 20.15 23.62
CA ALA A 42 14.65 21.14 24.33
C ALA A 42 14.18 20.64 25.71
N TYR A 43 13.69 19.39 25.78
CA TYR A 43 13.27 18.78 27.03
C TYR A 43 14.47 18.55 27.97
N SER A 44 15.57 17.98 27.44
CA SER A 44 16.76 17.74 28.25
C SER A 44 17.37 19.05 28.80
N GLU A 45 17.34 20.14 28.04
CA GLU A 45 17.77 21.47 28.52
C GLU A 45 16.83 22.03 29.58
N PHE A 46 15.52 21.88 29.41
CA PHE A 46 14.52 22.31 30.39
C PHE A 46 14.73 21.58 31.72
N SER A 47 14.92 20.25 31.69
CA SER A 47 15.20 19.43 32.87
C SER A 47 16.46 19.91 33.61
N ARG A 48 17.53 20.24 32.88
CA ARG A 48 18.80 20.71 33.46
C ARG A 48 18.72 22.10 34.11
N LYS A 49 17.81 22.96 33.63
CA LYS A 49 17.66 24.33 34.12
C LYS A 49 16.75 24.46 35.33
N GLN A 50 16.13 23.37 35.80
CA GLN A 50 15.31 23.42 37.00
C GLN A 50 16.19 23.65 38.24
N THR A 51 15.80 24.62 39.05
CA THR A 51 16.51 25.01 40.28
C THR A 51 16.17 24.12 41.47
N ASN A 52 15.02 23.44 41.44
CA ASN A 52 14.61 22.50 42.47
C ASN A 52 15.11 21.09 42.12
N GLU A 53 16.00 20.55 42.95
CA GLU A 53 16.64 19.23 42.76
C GLU A 53 15.62 18.08 42.73
N SER A 54 14.58 18.14 43.57
CA SER A 54 13.52 17.13 43.60
C SER A 54 12.67 17.12 42.33
N VAL A 55 12.57 18.25 41.64
CA VAL A 55 11.90 18.35 40.33
C VAL A 55 12.85 17.91 39.22
N SER A 56 14.11 18.36 39.24
CA SER A 56 15.08 18.06 38.20
C SER A 56 15.41 16.56 38.12
N GLU A 57 15.51 15.87 39.26
CA GLU A 57 15.75 14.42 39.31
C GLU A 57 14.64 13.62 38.63
N VAL A 58 13.38 13.97 38.89
CA VAL A 58 12.22 13.31 38.28
C VAL A 58 12.18 13.58 36.77
N LEU A 59 12.42 14.83 36.35
CA LEU A 59 12.48 15.17 34.93
C LEU A 59 13.60 14.46 34.18
N PHE A 60 14.76 14.21 34.81
CA PHE A 60 15.83 13.42 34.22
C PHE A 60 15.43 11.96 34.03
N LYS A 61 14.74 11.35 35.01
CA LYS A 61 14.22 9.99 34.87
C LYS A 61 13.18 9.91 33.74
N ILE A 62 12.35 10.94 33.56
CA ILE A 62 11.43 11.03 32.42
C ILE A 62 12.20 11.17 31.10
N ASP A 63 13.27 11.99 31.04
CA ASP A 63 14.14 12.12 29.84
C ASP A 63 14.75 10.77 29.44
N GLU A 64 15.11 9.92 30.41
CA GLU A 64 15.57 8.55 30.13
C GLU A 64 14.47 7.67 29.55
N GLN A 65 13.24 7.73 30.08
CA GLN A 65 12.10 6.97 29.53
C GLN A 65 11.72 7.42 28.12
N LEU A 66 11.82 8.72 27.83
CA LEU A 66 11.56 9.27 26.50
C LEU A 66 12.53 8.73 25.43
N LYS A 67 13.77 8.36 25.81
CA LYS A 67 14.70 7.69 24.88
C LYS A 67 14.19 6.31 24.47
N SER A 68 13.56 5.57 25.39
CA SER A 68 12.95 4.27 25.10
C SER A 68 11.73 4.37 24.16
N VAL A 69 11.07 5.53 24.08
CA VAL A 69 9.98 5.78 23.11
C VAL A 69 10.48 5.65 21.67
N GLN A 70 11.67 6.19 21.37
CA GLN A 70 12.24 6.12 20.02
C GLN A 70 12.51 4.66 19.60
N ASP A 71 13.03 3.85 20.54
CA ASP A 71 13.26 2.41 20.30
C ASP A 71 11.95 1.63 20.14
N ALA A 72 10.95 1.90 20.98
CA ALA A 72 9.63 1.29 20.90
C ALA A 72 8.89 1.62 19.59
N GLN A 73 9.14 2.81 19.01
CA GLN A 73 8.58 3.21 17.73
C GLN A 73 9.33 2.65 16.52
N LYS A 74 10.57 2.18 16.68
CA LYS A 74 11.42 1.71 15.57
C LYS A 74 10.75 0.63 14.72
N ALA A 75 10.17 -0.40 15.35
CA ALA A 75 9.49 -1.49 14.65
C ALA A 75 8.28 -0.99 13.83
N SER A 76 7.48 -0.10 14.42
CA SER A 76 6.37 0.58 13.74
C SER A 76 6.86 1.44 12.58
N ASN A 77 7.98 2.14 12.77
CA ASN A 77 8.53 3.05 11.77
C ASN A 77 9.12 2.34 10.56
N GLU A 78 9.70 1.16 10.77
CA GLU A 78 10.21 0.31 9.69
C GLU A 78 9.13 -0.50 8.98
N ALA A 79 7.92 -0.61 9.55
CA ALA A 79 6.86 -1.43 9.00
C ALA A 79 6.34 -0.90 7.66
N LEU A 80 6.10 0.40 7.54
CA LEU A 80 5.54 1.01 6.33
C LEU A 80 6.47 0.90 5.10
N PRO A 81 7.80 1.13 5.22
CA PRO A 81 8.73 0.81 4.13
C PRO A 81 8.71 -0.67 3.70
N LYS A 82 8.62 -1.61 4.65
CA LYS A 82 8.54 -3.05 4.35
C LYS A 82 7.27 -3.39 3.58
N VAL A 83 6.13 -2.85 4.03
CA VAL A 83 4.82 -2.97 3.34
C VAL A 83 4.89 -2.47 1.90
N ARG A 84 5.47 -1.28 1.68
CA ARG A 84 5.63 -0.72 0.32
C ARG A 84 6.49 -1.62 -0.56
N SER A 85 7.58 -2.17 -0.02
CA SER A 85 8.45 -3.11 -0.73
C SER A 85 7.69 -4.38 -1.13
N GLU A 86 6.91 -4.97 -0.22
CA GLU A 86 6.12 -6.17 -0.52
C GLU A 86 5.04 -5.91 -1.57
N LEU A 87 4.31 -4.81 -1.45
CA LEU A 87 3.23 -4.44 -2.38
C LEU A 87 3.75 -4.09 -3.78
N THR A 88 5.05 -3.78 -3.93
CA THR A 88 5.67 -3.63 -5.25
C THR A 88 5.60 -4.90 -6.10
N ARG A 89 5.49 -6.08 -5.45
CA ARG A 89 5.29 -7.38 -6.14
C ARG A 89 3.97 -7.48 -6.90
N LEU A 90 2.99 -6.60 -6.62
CA LEU A 90 1.71 -6.60 -7.35
C LEU A 90 1.86 -6.18 -8.81
N ARG A 91 2.86 -5.34 -9.15
CA ARG A 91 3.14 -4.92 -10.54
C ARG A 91 3.44 -6.10 -11.46
N PRO A 92 4.51 -6.90 -11.23
CA PRO A 92 4.84 -8.01 -12.10
C PRO A 92 3.72 -9.06 -12.19
N LEU A 93 2.98 -9.31 -11.10
CA LEU A 93 1.81 -10.19 -11.11
C LEU A 93 0.72 -9.69 -12.07
N ASN A 94 0.42 -8.39 -12.04
CA ASN A 94 -0.56 -7.78 -12.94
C ASN A 94 -0.08 -7.78 -14.40
N ASP A 95 1.20 -7.48 -14.64
CA ASP A 95 1.78 -7.51 -15.98
C ASP A 95 1.74 -8.92 -16.58
N GLU A 96 2.02 -9.95 -15.77
CA GLU A 96 1.95 -11.35 -16.19
C GLU A 96 0.54 -11.75 -16.64
N ILE A 97 -0.48 -11.52 -15.81
CA ILE A 97 -1.86 -11.89 -16.17
C ILE A 97 -2.37 -11.05 -17.36
N ARG A 98 -1.91 -9.81 -17.50
CA ARG A 98 -2.24 -8.98 -18.66
C ARG A 98 -1.63 -9.55 -19.93
N ASN A 99 -0.38 -10.00 -19.90
CA ASN A 99 0.28 -10.62 -21.04
C ASN A 99 -0.41 -11.93 -21.43
N LYS A 100 -0.83 -12.72 -20.45
CA LYS A 100 -1.64 -13.94 -20.64
C LYS A 100 -2.97 -13.64 -21.35
N LYS A 101 -3.67 -12.57 -20.96
CA LYS A 101 -4.90 -12.10 -21.64
C LYS A 101 -4.63 -11.63 -23.07
N LYS A 102 -3.56 -10.85 -23.29
CA LYS A 102 -3.15 -10.41 -24.64
C LYS A 102 -2.87 -11.60 -25.57
N ASN A 103 -2.21 -12.64 -25.06
CA ASN A 103 -1.96 -13.87 -25.81
C ASN A 103 -3.28 -14.56 -26.21
N ARG A 104 -4.25 -14.67 -25.28
CA ARG A 104 -5.59 -15.18 -25.59
C ARG A 104 -6.25 -14.35 -26.68
N ASP A 105 -6.22 -13.02 -26.59
CA ASP A 105 -6.85 -12.14 -27.58
C ASP A 105 -6.20 -12.26 -28.97
N ALA A 106 -4.89 -12.51 -29.03
CA ALA A 106 -4.20 -12.80 -30.29
C ALA A 106 -4.64 -14.14 -30.91
N ILE A 107 -4.81 -15.20 -30.09
CA ILE A 107 -5.32 -16.50 -30.54
C ILE A 107 -6.77 -16.37 -31.00
N LYS A 108 -7.60 -15.61 -30.27
CA LYS A 108 -8.98 -15.31 -30.66
C LYS A 108 -9.04 -14.62 -32.03
N THR A 109 -8.21 -13.60 -32.24
CA THR A 109 -8.12 -12.90 -33.52
C THR A 109 -7.72 -13.83 -34.67
N ARG A 110 -6.83 -14.80 -34.41
CA ARG A 110 -6.44 -15.82 -35.39
C ARG A 110 -7.60 -16.76 -35.71
N SER A 111 -8.31 -17.25 -34.69
CA SER A 111 -9.50 -18.11 -34.83
C SER A 111 -10.61 -17.41 -35.64
N GLU A 112 -10.87 -16.13 -35.38
CA GLU A 112 -11.83 -15.35 -36.16
C GLU A 112 -11.42 -15.18 -37.63
N LYS A 113 -10.12 -15.09 -37.91
CA LYS A 113 -9.60 -15.01 -39.29
C LYS A 113 -9.74 -16.34 -40.03
N SER A 114 -9.42 -17.46 -39.39
CA SER A 114 -9.56 -18.78 -40.02
C SER A 114 -11.02 -19.17 -40.22
N ALA A 115 -11.92 -18.79 -39.29
CA ALA A 115 -13.36 -18.91 -39.50
C ALA A 115 -13.81 -18.18 -40.78
N LYS A 116 -13.47 -16.89 -40.91
CA LYS A 116 -13.80 -16.11 -42.12
C LYS A 116 -13.17 -16.68 -43.41
N ALA A 117 -12.00 -17.28 -43.32
CA ALA A 117 -11.35 -17.91 -44.48
C ALA A 117 -12.11 -19.16 -44.93
N ALA A 118 -12.51 -20.03 -43.99
CA ALA A 118 -13.32 -21.21 -44.29
C ALA A 118 -14.67 -20.83 -44.89
N ASP A 119 -15.37 -19.83 -44.33
CA ASP A 119 -16.67 -19.39 -44.85
C ASP A 119 -16.56 -18.85 -46.29
N ARG A 120 -15.44 -18.18 -46.63
CA ARG A 120 -15.16 -17.74 -48.01
C ARG A 120 -14.85 -18.89 -48.96
N ALA A 121 -14.06 -19.87 -48.50
CA ALA A 121 -13.72 -21.06 -49.29
C ALA A 121 -14.97 -21.91 -49.57
N GLU A 122 -15.86 -22.05 -48.58
CA GLU A 122 -17.17 -22.71 -48.72
C GLU A 122 -18.04 -22.03 -49.77
N ALA A 123 -18.19 -20.71 -49.70
CA ALA A 123 -18.98 -19.95 -50.67
C ALA A 123 -18.45 -20.11 -52.12
N LYS A 124 -17.11 -20.17 -52.27
CA LYS A 124 -16.46 -20.40 -53.57
C LYS A 124 -16.71 -21.82 -54.08
N LEU A 125 -16.58 -22.82 -53.20
CA LEU A 125 -16.85 -24.22 -53.51
C LEU A 125 -18.29 -24.41 -53.98
N GLU A 126 -19.26 -23.86 -53.25
CA GLU A 126 -20.69 -24.01 -53.58
C GLU A 126 -21.03 -23.31 -54.90
N THR A 127 -20.43 -22.15 -55.18
CA THR A 127 -20.58 -21.48 -56.48
C THR A 127 -20.07 -22.34 -57.65
N LEU A 128 -18.92 -23.00 -57.48
CA LEU A 128 -18.33 -23.88 -58.51
C LEU A 128 -19.07 -25.21 -58.62
N ARG A 129 -19.63 -25.73 -57.52
CA ARG A 129 -20.47 -26.92 -57.50
C ARG A 129 -21.68 -26.79 -58.42
N VAL A 130 -22.34 -25.63 -58.39
CA VAL A 130 -23.52 -25.35 -59.22
C VAL A 130 -23.15 -25.08 -60.67
N LYS A 131 -22.01 -24.40 -60.92
CA LYS A 131 -21.65 -23.94 -62.28
C LYS A 131 -20.80 -24.92 -63.08
N ASN A 132 -19.79 -25.53 -62.47
CA ASN A 132 -18.75 -26.33 -63.16
C ASN A 132 -18.23 -27.50 -62.28
N PRO A 133 -19.09 -28.47 -61.93
CA PRO A 133 -18.79 -29.51 -60.93
C PRO A 133 -17.68 -30.49 -61.34
N SER A 134 -17.38 -30.63 -62.63
CA SER A 134 -16.34 -31.55 -63.14
C SER A 134 -15.06 -30.83 -63.56
N SER A 135 -14.90 -29.55 -63.20
CA SER A 135 -13.73 -28.76 -63.57
C SER A 135 -12.55 -29.02 -62.62
N PRO A 136 -11.29 -28.92 -63.10
CA PRO A 136 -10.11 -28.92 -62.22
C PRO A 136 -10.16 -27.81 -61.15
N ASP A 137 -10.84 -26.70 -61.43
CA ASP A 137 -11.03 -25.60 -60.50
C ASP A 137 -11.98 -25.95 -59.34
N PHE A 138 -12.96 -26.82 -59.58
CA PHE A 138 -13.80 -27.37 -58.51
C PHE A 138 -12.96 -28.23 -57.55
N THR A 139 -12.14 -29.15 -58.07
CA THR A 139 -11.24 -29.97 -57.23
C THR A 139 -10.31 -29.09 -56.39
N ARG A 140 -9.70 -28.06 -56.99
CA ARG A 140 -8.85 -27.11 -56.25
C ARG A 140 -9.61 -26.34 -55.17
N ALA A 141 -10.85 -25.93 -55.44
CA ALA A 141 -11.69 -25.25 -54.46
C ALA A 141 -12.11 -26.18 -53.31
N GLN A 142 -12.28 -27.47 -53.58
CA GLN A 142 -12.56 -28.48 -52.57
C GLN A 142 -11.35 -28.71 -51.67
N ASP A 143 -10.15 -28.85 -52.24
CA ASP A 143 -8.90 -28.98 -51.46
C ASP A 143 -8.64 -27.75 -50.58
N ASP A 144 -8.87 -26.54 -51.10
CA ASP A 144 -8.72 -25.27 -50.39
C ASP A 144 -9.73 -25.14 -49.23
N TYR A 145 -10.98 -25.55 -49.46
CA TYR A 145 -12.00 -25.61 -48.42
C TYR A 145 -11.63 -26.60 -47.31
N ASP A 146 -11.22 -27.82 -47.65
CA ASP A 146 -10.81 -28.84 -46.68
C ASP A 146 -9.61 -28.36 -45.84
N GLN A 147 -8.64 -27.68 -46.46
CA GLN A 147 -7.53 -27.07 -45.75
C GLN A 147 -7.99 -25.97 -44.79
N CYS A 148 -8.84 -25.05 -45.25
CA CYS A 148 -9.38 -23.98 -44.41
C CYS A 148 -10.21 -24.53 -43.24
N LEU A 149 -10.98 -25.60 -43.46
CA LEU A 149 -11.80 -26.24 -42.44
C LEU A 149 -10.93 -26.89 -41.35
N ARG A 150 -9.85 -27.59 -41.73
CA ARG A 150 -8.88 -28.14 -40.77
C ARG A 150 -8.22 -27.03 -39.95
N GLN A 151 -7.83 -25.93 -40.58
CA GLN A 151 -7.22 -24.79 -39.89
C GLN A 151 -8.20 -24.11 -38.93
N LYS A 152 -9.47 -23.90 -39.34
CA LYS A 152 -10.54 -23.39 -38.48
C LYS A 152 -10.71 -24.26 -37.24
N GLN A 153 -10.80 -25.58 -37.42
CA GLN A 153 -10.96 -26.50 -36.29
C GLN A 153 -9.75 -26.44 -35.34
N ALA A 154 -8.52 -26.44 -35.88
CA ALA A 154 -7.31 -26.33 -35.07
C ALA A 154 -7.24 -25.02 -34.26
N ASP A 155 -7.62 -23.89 -34.86
CA ASP A 155 -7.60 -22.59 -34.17
C ASP A 155 -8.74 -22.45 -33.14
N ILE A 156 -9.90 -23.08 -33.36
CA ILE A 156 -10.99 -23.16 -32.37
C ILE A 156 -10.51 -23.96 -31.15
N THR A 157 -9.96 -25.15 -31.36
CA THR A 157 -9.43 -25.99 -30.27
C THR A 157 -8.34 -25.27 -29.50
N ALA A 158 -7.39 -24.61 -30.18
CA ALA A 158 -6.36 -23.82 -29.53
C ALA A 158 -6.92 -22.65 -28.70
N LEU A 159 -8.01 -22.03 -29.14
CA LEU A 159 -8.69 -20.98 -28.38
C LEU A 159 -9.37 -21.56 -27.12
N GLU A 160 -10.12 -22.65 -27.25
CA GLU A 160 -10.80 -23.32 -26.15
C GLU A 160 -9.81 -23.78 -25.06
N GLU A 161 -8.72 -24.43 -25.47
CA GLU A 161 -7.64 -24.84 -24.56
C GLU A 161 -7.03 -23.63 -23.85
N ARG A 162 -6.75 -22.55 -24.58
CA ARG A 162 -6.18 -21.34 -23.99
C ARG A 162 -7.13 -20.70 -22.98
N GLU A 163 -8.42 -20.65 -23.29
CA GLU A 163 -9.45 -20.10 -22.41
C GLU A 163 -9.59 -20.93 -21.13
N ALA A 164 -9.59 -22.26 -21.24
CA ALA A 164 -9.59 -23.15 -20.09
C ALA A 164 -8.38 -22.92 -19.17
N VAL A 165 -7.18 -22.78 -19.74
CA VAL A 165 -5.96 -22.45 -18.98
C VAL A 165 -6.05 -21.04 -18.38
N LEU A 166 -6.61 -20.06 -19.09
CA LEU A 166 -6.70 -18.69 -18.57
C LEU A 166 -7.61 -18.59 -17.34
N VAL A 167 -8.64 -19.43 -17.25
CA VAL A 167 -9.51 -19.50 -16.07
C VAL A 167 -8.72 -19.90 -14.83
N THR A 168 -7.87 -20.93 -14.92
CA THR A 168 -7.05 -21.39 -13.79
C THR A 168 -5.97 -20.36 -13.44
N GLU A 169 -5.29 -19.80 -14.44
CA GLU A 169 -4.29 -18.74 -14.25
C GLU A 169 -4.89 -17.48 -13.59
N THR A 170 -6.11 -17.10 -13.98
CA THR A 170 -6.82 -15.96 -13.38
C THR A 170 -7.18 -16.21 -11.93
N LYS A 171 -7.56 -17.45 -11.58
CA LYS A 171 -7.85 -17.83 -10.20
C LYS A 171 -6.58 -17.76 -9.34
N GLU A 172 -5.47 -18.30 -9.83
CA GLU A 172 -4.21 -18.27 -9.08
C GLU A 172 -3.66 -16.84 -8.94
N TYR A 173 -3.76 -16.03 -9.99
CA TYR A 173 -3.42 -14.61 -9.93
C TYR A 173 -4.17 -13.89 -8.81
N LYS A 174 -5.50 -14.06 -8.72
CA LYS A 174 -6.31 -13.43 -7.66
C LYS A 174 -5.87 -13.90 -6.28
N LYS A 175 -5.61 -15.19 -6.11
CA LYS A 175 -5.16 -15.77 -4.84
C LYS A 175 -3.81 -15.20 -4.41
N GLU A 176 -2.82 -15.16 -5.29
CA GLU A 176 -1.51 -14.59 -4.97
C GLU A 176 -1.59 -13.08 -4.74
N LEU A 177 -2.42 -12.35 -5.49
CA LEU A 177 -2.69 -10.93 -5.23
C LEU A 177 -3.21 -10.70 -3.80
N PHE A 178 -4.25 -11.43 -3.38
CA PHE A 178 -4.79 -11.32 -2.02
C PHE A 178 -3.78 -11.73 -0.96
N LYS A 179 -3.01 -12.79 -1.21
CA LYS A 179 -1.97 -13.27 -0.28
C LYS A 179 -0.91 -12.21 -0.03
N VAL A 180 -0.44 -11.53 -1.07
CA VAL A 180 0.53 -10.42 -0.94
C VAL A 180 -0.06 -9.28 -0.12
N VAL A 181 -1.31 -8.87 -0.41
CA VAL A 181 -1.98 -7.79 0.33
C VAL A 181 -2.19 -8.14 1.80
N ILE A 182 -2.71 -9.35 2.09
CA ILE A 182 -2.98 -9.80 3.45
C ILE A 182 -1.68 -9.95 4.24
N ALA A 183 -0.62 -10.49 3.64
CA ALA A 183 0.68 -10.62 4.29
C ALA A 183 1.25 -9.24 4.68
N ALA A 184 1.22 -8.29 3.75
CA ALA A 184 1.71 -6.93 4.01
C ALA A 184 0.91 -6.24 5.12
N LEU A 185 -0.43 -6.34 5.09
CA LEU A 185 -1.29 -5.80 6.14
C LEU A 185 -1.05 -6.47 7.50
N GLY A 186 -0.88 -7.79 7.52
CA GLY A 186 -0.59 -8.55 8.73
C GLY A 186 0.72 -8.12 9.39
N GLN A 187 1.79 -7.92 8.59
CA GLN A 187 3.06 -7.39 9.08
C GLN A 187 2.92 -5.97 9.65
N PHE A 188 2.18 -5.10 8.94
CA PHE A 188 1.95 -3.73 9.39
C PHE A 188 1.23 -3.68 10.73
N VAL A 189 0.11 -4.40 10.85
CA VAL A 189 -0.71 -4.42 12.07
C VAL A 189 0.07 -5.01 13.23
N SER A 190 0.82 -6.10 13.01
CA SER A 190 1.64 -6.72 14.05
C SER A 190 2.71 -5.76 14.59
N ALA A 191 3.40 -5.04 13.69
CA ALA A 191 4.40 -4.07 14.09
C ALA A 191 3.80 -2.86 14.85
N LYS A 192 2.62 -2.38 14.42
CA LYS A 192 1.90 -1.31 15.11
C LYS A 192 1.40 -1.75 16.48
N GLN A 193 0.88 -2.97 16.60
CA GLN A 193 0.43 -3.54 17.87
C GLN A 193 1.57 -3.69 18.86
N GLN A 194 2.72 -4.25 18.43
CA GLN A 194 3.89 -4.41 19.27
C GLN A 194 4.40 -3.05 19.78
N SER A 195 4.49 -2.07 18.87
CA SER A 195 4.92 -0.71 19.22
C SER A 195 3.94 -0.05 20.20
N ALA A 196 2.64 -0.12 19.96
CA ALA A 196 1.62 0.44 20.85
C ALA A 196 1.66 -0.19 22.25
N ALA A 197 1.82 -1.51 22.34
CA ALA A 197 1.94 -2.19 23.63
C ALA A 197 3.16 -1.71 24.43
N SER A 198 4.30 -1.51 23.78
CA SER A 198 5.49 -0.93 24.42
C SER A 198 5.28 0.51 24.85
N LEU A 199 4.61 1.33 24.02
CA LEU A 199 4.35 2.74 24.33
C LEU A 199 3.41 2.94 25.51
N VAL A 200 2.40 2.08 25.68
CA VAL A 200 1.51 2.13 26.85
C VAL A 200 2.32 1.95 28.13
N SER A 201 3.17 0.92 28.18
CA SER A 201 4.02 0.67 29.36
C SER A 201 4.97 1.83 29.67
N ILE A 202 5.53 2.48 28.66
CA ILE A 202 6.40 3.66 28.85
C ILE A 202 5.58 4.85 29.34
N GLY A 203 4.39 5.07 28.78
CA GLY A 203 3.47 6.13 29.20
C GLY A 203 3.05 6.01 30.66
N ASP A 204 2.76 4.78 31.12
CA ASP A 204 2.41 4.51 32.51
C ASP A 204 3.57 4.88 33.46
N GLN A 205 4.81 4.52 33.09
CA GLN A 205 6.02 4.85 33.87
C GLN A 205 6.27 6.37 33.91
N ILE A 206 6.11 7.07 32.79
CA ILE A 206 6.23 8.53 32.75
C ILE A 206 5.16 9.19 33.63
N SER A 207 3.91 8.68 33.59
CA SER A 207 2.83 9.19 34.43
C SER A 207 3.10 8.99 35.92
N GLU A 208 3.63 7.82 36.29
CA GLU A 208 4.01 7.52 37.68
C GLU A 208 5.13 8.45 38.16
N LEU A 209 6.17 8.65 37.34
CA LEU A 209 7.24 9.60 37.61
C LEU A 209 6.70 11.02 37.75
N GLY A 210 5.82 11.46 36.84
CA GLY A 210 5.21 12.79 36.90
C GLY A 210 4.44 13.04 38.20
N GLY A 211 3.82 12.01 38.78
CA GLY A 211 3.15 12.10 40.08
C GLY A 211 4.09 12.30 41.28
N GLN A 212 5.40 12.10 41.09
CA GLN A 212 6.43 12.32 42.12
C GLN A 212 6.95 13.77 42.13
N ILE A 213 6.60 14.58 41.12
CA ILE A 213 6.95 16.01 41.11
C ILE A 213 6.20 16.68 42.26
N PRO A 214 6.90 17.26 43.24
CA PRO A 214 6.23 17.90 44.36
C PRO A 214 5.40 19.09 43.89
N PRO A 215 4.33 19.45 44.63
CA PRO A 215 3.63 20.69 44.39
C PRO A 215 4.63 21.85 44.39
N TYR A 216 4.49 22.75 43.42
CA TYR A 216 5.31 23.95 43.39
C TYR A 216 4.96 24.81 44.60
N ASP A 217 5.89 24.84 45.55
CA ASP A 217 5.83 25.75 46.70
C ASP A 217 6.75 26.93 46.39
N ASP A 218 6.16 28.10 46.23
CA ASP A 218 6.88 29.35 46.00
C ASP A 218 6.93 30.13 47.31
N PRO A 219 8.07 30.13 48.02
CA PRO A 219 8.19 30.85 49.28
C PRO A 219 7.98 32.35 49.12
N SER A 220 8.16 32.89 47.90
CA SER A 220 7.90 34.30 47.62
C SER A 220 6.41 34.65 47.68
N ILE A 221 5.50 33.68 47.51
CA ILE A 221 4.06 33.91 47.66
C ILE A 221 3.73 34.27 49.11
N GLU A 222 4.22 33.53 50.09
CA GLU A 222 4.00 33.86 51.51
C GLU A 222 4.64 35.21 51.87
N VAL A 223 5.84 35.48 51.38
CA VAL A 223 6.53 36.76 51.59
C VAL A 223 5.73 37.90 50.97
N LEU A 224 5.25 37.75 49.75
CA LEU A 224 4.42 38.76 49.06
C LEU A 224 3.08 38.95 49.76
N GLN A 225 2.43 37.88 50.22
CA GLN A 225 1.18 37.98 50.98
C GLN A 225 1.38 38.74 52.30
N THR A 226 2.48 38.48 52.99
CA THR A 226 2.87 39.18 54.22
C THR A 226 3.13 40.66 53.95
N GLN A 227 3.88 40.98 52.90
CA GLN A 227 4.13 42.37 52.47
C GLN A 227 2.83 43.09 52.08
N LEU A 228 1.92 42.41 51.40
CA LEU A 228 0.63 42.97 50.98
C LEU A 228 -0.29 43.23 52.19
N GLN A 229 -0.25 42.38 53.21
CA GLN A 229 -0.92 42.66 54.48
C GLN A 229 -0.32 43.89 55.18
N ALA A 230 1.02 43.98 55.24
CA ALA A 230 1.69 45.12 55.86
C ALA A 230 1.31 46.46 55.18
N TYR A 231 1.33 46.51 53.83
CA TYR A 231 0.90 47.68 53.07
C TYR A 231 -0.59 48.03 53.25
N ARG A 232 -1.48 47.04 53.42
CA ARG A 232 -2.89 47.29 53.72
C ARG A 232 -3.12 47.84 55.13
N SER A 233 -2.21 47.58 56.04
CA SER A 233 -2.27 48.06 57.42
C SER A 233 -1.57 49.42 57.63
N GLU A 234 -0.89 49.96 56.62
CA GLU A 234 -0.39 51.33 56.68
C GLU A 234 -1.54 52.34 56.64
N PRO A 235 -1.58 53.33 57.55
CA PRO A 235 -2.58 54.37 57.53
C PRO A 235 -2.36 55.23 56.29
N LEU A 236 -3.42 55.41 55.49
CA LEU A 236 -3.43 56.37 54.38
C LEU A 236 -3.25 57.78 54.97
N GLU A 237 -2.12 58.42 54.66
CA GLU A 237 -1.93 59.87 54.84
C GLU A 237 -2.85 60.68 53.91
#